data_AF-A0A5J4PN81-F1
#
_entry.id   AF-A0A5J4PN81-F1
#
_cell.length_a   1.000
_cell.length_b   1.000
_cell.length_c   1.000
_cell.angle_alpha   90.00
_cell.angle_beta   90.00
_cell.angle_gamma   90.00
#
_symmetry.space_group_name_H-M   'P 1'
#
loop_
_entity.id
_entity.type
_entity.pdbx_description
1 polymer ?
#
loop_
_entity_poly.entity_id
_entity_poly.type
_entity_poly.pdbx_seq_one_letter_code
_entity_poly.pdbx_strand_id
1 'polypeptide(L)'
;MGKSLGNFQDYWDIIEKYPVLQGGCVWDWVDQGLAETTSDGRKYWAYGGDYGETGTPSDGNFCINGVVYPDREVKPQTQELGKVYQNIKFLNFDKEQETVDVCNGFFFTDLDNYDFYYTIHEAGKEIVNESFHISVEPGRTETVYLKNIPRGANDTKNITIEFYAKNRFNEPFLPIGSVIAREQMEIHPFNKTNITLQYPAVIEKTGERKQLTLLGHDFKVIFDKRSGMLVSYIYKETEYIHNEQGMRPFFWRAPTDNDYGASLPQKLSVWKEASYQDIKASGFSVSKKKTYMEVKCSYYYKQTGARCLCK
;
A
#
# COMPACT_ATOMS: atom_id res chain seq x y z
N MET A 1 -3.90 -17.41 4.04
CA MET A 1 -4.96 -17.29 5.06
C MET A 1 -5.00 -15.87 5.61
N GLY A 2 -6.19 -15.28 5.78
CA GLY A 2 -6.34 -13.88 6.20
C GLY A 2 -5.70 -12.90 5.21
N LYS A 3 -4.95 -11.91 5.72
CA LYS A 3 -4.11 -11.01 4.90
C LYS A 3 -2.83 -11.73 4.45
N SER A 4 -2.81 -12.22 3.22
CA SER A 4 -1.81 -13.17 2.74
C SER A 4 -1.39 -12.90 1.29
N LEU A 5 -0.91 -13.95 0.59
CA LEU A 5 -0.54 -13.94 -0.84
C LEU A 5 0.61 -12.97 -1.18
N GLY A 6 1.44 -12.61 -0.19
CA GLY A 6 2.67 -11.87 -0.44
C GLY A 6 3.69 -12.77 -1.13
N ASN A 7 4.48 -12.22 -2.06
CA ASN A 7 5.43 -12.90 -2.97
C ASN A 7 4.83 -13.73 -4.12
N PHE A 8 3.54 -13.58 -4.40
CA PHE A 8 2.89 -14.37 -5.43
C PHE A 8 3.44 -14.16 -6.85
N GLN A 9 3.84 -12.92 -7.19
CA GLN A 9 4.55 -12.63 -8.44
C GLN A 9 5.86 -13.43 -8.55
N ASP A 10 6.63 -13.54 -7.47
CA ASP A 10 7.92 -14.25 -7.47
C ASP A 10 7.76 -15.74 -7.87
N TYR A 11 6.66 -16.38 -7.48
CA TYR A 11 6.35 -17.74 -7.94
C TYR A 11 6.13 -17.78 -9.45
N TRP A 12 5.38 -16.84 -9.99
CA TRP A 12 5.04 -16.79 -11.41
C TRP A 12 6.22 -16.41 -12.29
N ASP A 13 7.09 -15.51 -11.82
CA ASP A 13 8.35 -15.20 -12.49
C ASP A 13 9.21 -16.45 -12.70
N ILE A 14 9.24 -17.36 -11.70
CA ILE A 14 9.96 -18.63 -11.80
C ILE A 14 9.20 -19.63 -12.69
N ILE A 15 7.89 -19.77 -12.50
CA ILE A 15 7.05 -20.70 -13.27
C ILE A 15 7.16 -20.40 -14.77
N GLU A 16 7.04 -19.14 -15.16
CA GLU A 16 7.07 -18.73 -16.57
C GLU A 16 8.47 -18.79 -17.18
N LYS A 17 9.52 -18.74 -16.35
CA LYS A 17 10.90 -18.87 -16.79
C LYS A 17 11.30 -20.30 -17.13
N TYR A 18 10.76 -21.30 -16.42
CA TYR A 18 11.20 -22.69 -16.55
C TYR A 18 10.09 -23.59 -17.13
N PRO A 19 10.25 -24.14 -18.35
CA PRO A 19 9.19 -24.89 -19.03
C PRO A 19 8.64 -26.12 -18.28
N VAL A 20 9.41 -26.69 -17.36
CA VAL A 20 8.98 -27.83 -16.53
C VAL A 20 8.01 -27.43 -15.41
N LEU A 21 7.88 -26.14 -15.13
CA LEU A 21 6.95 -25.59 -14.14
C LEU A 21 5.70 -25.10 -14.88
N GLN A 22 4.56 -25.72 -14.62
CA GLN A 22 3.32 -25.48 -15.38
C GLN A 22 2.20 -24.83 -14.53
N GLY A 23 2.57 -24.12 -13.47
CA GLY A 23 1.63 -23.46 -12.57
C GLY A 23 1.42 -24.20 -11.24
N GLY A 24 0.25 -24.02 -10.65
CA GLY A 24 -0.13 -24.60 -9.36
C GLY A 24 -1.56 -24.23 -8.95
N CYS A 25 -1.98 -24.72 -7.79
CA CYS A 25 -3.30 -24.44 -7.22
C CYS A 25 -3.15 -23.55 -5.97
N VAL A 26 -3.77 -22.37 -5.98
CA VAL A 26 -3.87 -21.52 -4.78
C VAL A 26 -4.78 -22.19 -3.78
N TRP A 27 -4.32 -22.30 -2.54
CA TRP A 27 -5.16 -22.70 -1.41
C TRP A 27 -5.72 -21.47 -0.69
N ASP A 28 -7.02 -21.20 -0.76
CA ASP A 28 -8.06 -21.86 -1.55
C ASP A 28 -9.07 -20.83 -2.07
N TRP A 29 -10.19 -21.27 -2.64
CA TRP A 29 -11.12 -20.36 -3.27
C TRP A 29 -11.85 -19.46 -2.25
N VAL A 30 -12.54 -20.04 -1.27
CA VAL A 30 -13.54 -19.33 -0.46
C VAL A 30 -13.37 -19.61 1.03
N ASP A 31 -13.49 -18.56 1.84
CA ASP A 31 -13.56 -18.71 3.29
C ASP A 31 -14.78 -19.56 3.70
N GLN A 32 -14.56 -20.50 4.60
CA GLN A 32 -15.62 -21.36 5.14
C GLN A 32 -16.27 -20.71 6.39
N GLY A 33 -16.60 -19.42 6.29
CA GLY A 33 -17.27 -18.67 7.34
C GLY A 33 -18.80 -18.84 7.29
N LEU A 34 -19.43 -19.05 8.43
CA LEU A 34 -20.89 -19.19 8.54
C LEU A 34 -21.53 -17.84 8.86
N ALA A 35 -22.60 -17.48 8.14
CA ALA A 35 -23.30 -16.23 8.39
C ALA A 35 -24.02 -16.29 9.74
N GLU A 36 -23.73 -15.32 10.60
CA GLU A 36 -24.44 -15.12 11.86
C GLU A 36 -24.84 -13.66 12.04
N THR A 37 -25.71 -13.40 13.01
CA THR A 37 -26.21 -12.05 13.29
C THR A 37 -26.12 -11.75 14.79
N THR A 38 -25.53 -10.61 15.12
CA THR A 38 -25.47 -10.12 16.50
C THR A 38 -26.87 -9.69 16.98
N SER A 39 -27.05 -9.52 18.30
CA SER A 39 -28.35 -9.11 18.88
C SER A 39 -28.88 -7.75 18.39
N ASP A 40 -28.00 -6.88 17.88
CA ASP A 40 -28.34 -5.59 17.27
C ASP A 40 -28.53 -5.66 15.74
N GLY A 41 -28.52 -6.86 15.14
CA GLY A 41 -28.82 -7.09 13.73
C GLY A 41 -27.64 -7.00 12.76
N ARG A 42 -26.40 -6.88 13.25
CA ARG A 42 -25.21 -6.84 12.37
C ARG A 42 -24.82 -8.25 11.96
N LYS A 43 -24.69 -8.46 10.65
CA LYS A 43 -24.17 -9.70 10.08
C LYS A 43 -22.66 -9.83 10.36
N TYR A 44 -22.21 -11.03 10.72
CA TYR A 44 -20.80 -11.38 10.82
C TYR A 44 -20.56 -12.81 10.30
N TRP A 45 -19.29 -13.15 10.11
CA TRP A 45 -18.87 -14.48 9.70
C TRP A 45 -18.28 -15.21 10.90
N ALA A 46 -19.01 -16.22 11.38
CA ALA A 46 -18.57 -17.11 12.44
C ALA A 46 -17.62 -18.18 11.90
N TYR A 47 -16.73 -18.68 12.75
CA TYR A 47 -15.76 -19.74 12.43
C TYR A 47 -15.64 -20.74 13.60
N GLY A 48 -14.64 -21.63 13.54
CA GLY A 48 -14.42 -22.63 14.57
C GLY A 48 -14.30 -22.02 15.98
N GLY A 49 -15.05 -22.56 16.94
CA GLY A 49 -15.08 -22.08 18.32
C GLY A 49 -16.23 -21.11 18.63
N ASP A 50 -16.86 -20.53 17.61
CA ASP A 50 -18.08 -19.71 17.79
C ASP A 50 -19.33 -20.57 18.03
N TYR A 51 -19.26 -21.86 17.65
CA TYR A 51 -20.31 -22.85 17.87
C TYR A 51 -19.84 -23.87 18.90
N GLY A 52 -20.60 -24.02 19.99
CA GLY A 52 -20.33 -24.98 21.06
C GLY A 52 -20.10 -24.31 22.41
N GLU A 53 -19.99 -25.12 23.45
CA GLU A 53 -19.66 -24.64 24.80
C GLU A 53 -18.19 -24.17 24.87
N THR A 54 -17.90 -23.19 25.72
CA THR A 54 -16.53 -22.71 25.95
C THR A 54 -15.61 -23.88 26.32
N GLY A 55 -14.51 -24.04 25.58
CA GLY A 55 -13.57 -25.13 25.78
C GLY A 55 -13.79 -26.34 24.86
N THR A 56 -14.85 -26.33 24.04
CA THR A 56 -15.00 -27.29 22.94
C THR A 56 -13.78 -27.19 22.00
N PRO A 57 -13.08 -28.30 21.69
CA PRO A 57 -11.93 -28.27 20.80
C PRO A 57 -12.26 -27.69 19.43
N SER A 58 -11.41 -26.79 18.93
CA SER A 58 -11.55 -26.18 17.62
C SER A 58 -10.21 -25.68 17.09
N ASP A 59 -10.03 -25.71 15.77
CA ASP A 59 -8.90 -25.09 15.06
C ASP A 59 -9.15 -23.60 14.73
N GLY A 60 -10.16 -22.98 15.36
CA GLY A 60 -10.38 -21.54 15.28
C GLY A 60 -10.71 -21.08 13.86
N ASN A 61 -10.07 -19.98 13.45
CA ASN A 61 -10.26 -19.40 12.14
C ASN A 61 -9.52 -20.15 11.01
N PHE A 62 -8.88 -21.30 11.26
CA PHE A 62 -8.08 -22.01 10.25
C PHE A 62 -8.87 -22.44 9.01
N CYS A 63 -10.20 -22.39 9.05
CA CYS A 63 -11.10 -22.59 7.91
C CYS A 63 -11.31 -21.36 7.00
N ILE A 64 -10.67 -20.22 7.30
CA ILE A 64 -10.83 -18.91 6.63
C ILE A 64 -9.59 -18.63 5.75
N ASN A 65 -9.37 -19.45 4.72
CA ASN A 65 -8.17 -19.39 3.88
C ASN A 65 -8.39 -18.79 2.48
N GLY A 66 -9.63 -18.50 2.12
CA GLY A 66 -10.06 -18.23 0.75
C GLY A 66 -9.47 -16.96 0.16
N VAL A 67 -9.35 -16.94 -1.17
CA VAL A 67 -9.12 -15.71 -1.92
C VAL A 67 -10.37 -14.86 -2.07
N VAL A 68 -11.58 -15.37 -1.79
CA VAL A 68 -12.83 -14.58 -1.67
C VAL A 68 -13.51 -14.79 -0.31
N TYR A 69 -14.36 -13.84 0.08
CA TYR A 69 -15.18 -13.94 1.29
C TYR A 69 -16.29 -15.00 1.17
N PRO A 70 -16.97 -15.41 2.27
CA PRO A 70 -18.01 -16.44 2.21
C PRO A 70 -19.20 -16.11 1.28
N ASP A 71 -19.48 -14.84 1.03
CA ASP A 71 -20.49 -14.36 0.07
C ASP A 71 -19.95 -14.13 -1.34
N ARG A 72 -18.69 -14.52 -1.60
CA ARG A 72 -17.96 -14.39 -2.88
C ARG A 72 -17.57 -12.95 -3.22
N GLU A 73 -17.69 -12.01 -2.28
CA GLU A 73 -17.05 -10.71 -2.45
C GLU A 73 -15.52 -10.88 -2.54
N VAL A 74 -14.91 -10.05 -3.40
CA VAL A 74 -13.47 -10.11 -3.68
C VAL A 74 -12.67 -9.56 -2.50
N LYS A 75 -11.54 -10.20 -2.21
CA LYS A 75 -10.54 -9.70 -1.27
C LYS A 75 -9.45 -8.93 -2.02
N PRO A 76 -8.62 -8.12 -1.32
CA PRO A 76 -7.45 -7.50 -1.94
C PRO A 76 -6.53 -8.51 -2.65
N GLN A 77 -6.35 -9.70 -2.06
CA GLN A 77 -5.54 -10.77 -2.68
C GLN A 77 -6.18 -11.41 -3.92
N THR A 78 -7.50 -11.32 -4.12
CA THR A 78 -8.13 -11.71 -5.40
C THR A 78 -7.67 -10.80 -6.54
N GLN A 79 -7.47 -9.50 -6.25
CA GLN A 79 -7.01 -8.53 -7.24
C GLN A 79 -5.55 -8.82 -7.64
N GLU A 80 -4.70 -9.18 -6.68
CA GLU A 80 -3.33 -9.63 -6.94
C GLU A 80 -3.33 -10.90 -7.81
N LEU A 81 -4.17 -11.89 -7.47
CA LEU A 81 -4.33 -13.10 -8.27
C LEU A 81 -4.69 -12.78 -9.72
N GLY A 82 -5.68 -11.90 -9.94
CA GLY A 82 -6.08 -11.47 -11.28
C GLY A 82 -4.98 -10.75 -12.05
N LYS A 83 -4.18 -9.90 -11.37
CA LYS A 83 -3.04 -9.20 -11.99
C LYS A 83 -1.93 -10.16 -12.39
N VAL A 84 -1.54 -11.09 -11.52
CA VAL A 84 -0.45 -12.03 -11.77
C VAL A 84 -0.84 -13.07 -12.82
N TYR A 85 -2.11 -13.48 -12.86
CA TYR A 85 -2.60 -14.50 -13.81
C TYR A 85 -2.93 -13.95 -15.21
N GLN A 86 -2.80 -12.64 -15.45
CA GLN A 86 -3.18 -12.06 -16.73
C GLN A 86 -2.31 -12.63 -17.86
N ASN A 87 -2.96 -13.04 -18.96
CA ASN A 87 -2.27 -13.63 -20.11
C ASN A 87 -1.72 -12.59 -21.09
N ILE A 88 -2.10 -11.32 -20.96
CA ILE A 88 -1.56 -10.23 -21.78
C ILE A 88 -0.59 -9.43 -20.93
N LYS A 89 0.64 -9.24 -21.43
CA LYS A 89 1.67 -8.48 -20.72
C LYS A 89 2.13 -7.30 -21.55
N PHE A 90 2.25 -6.15 -20.88
CA PHE A 90 2.89 -4.96 -21.41
C PHE A 90 4.31 -4.94 -20.83
N LEU A 91 5.31 -4.97 -21.70
CA LEU A 91 6.72 -5.13 -21.34
C LEU A 91 7.55 -4.04 -22.03
N ASN A 92 8.78 -3.82 -21.54
CA ASN A 92 9.80 -3.03 -22.22
C ASN A 92 9.33 -1.64 -22.72
N PHE A 93 8.48 -0.95 -21.95
CA PHE A 93 8.07 0.41 -22.32
C PHE A 93 9.29 1.34 -22.40
N ASP A 94 9.44 1.96 -23.57
CA ASP A 94 10.47 2.94 -23.86
C ASP A 94 9.78 4.27 -24.20
N LYS A 95 9.90 5.23 -23.30
CA LYS A 95 9.31 6.57 -23.46
C LYS A 95 10.02 7.42 -24.52
N GLU A 96 11.29 7.15 -24.81
CA GLU A 96 12.08 7.93 -25.77
C GLU A 96 11.78 7.47 -27.20
N GLN A 97 11.58 6.15 -27.37
CA GLN A 97 11.10 5.56 -28.62
C GLN A 97 9.57 5.60 -28.76
N GLU A 98 8.87 5.92 -27.68
CA GLU A 98 7.41 5.91 -27.59
C GLU A 98 6.83 4.52 -27.94
N THR A 99 7.42 3.45 -27.40
CA THR A 99 7.05 2.06 -27.70
C THR A 99 6.76 1.24 -26.47
N VAL A 100 5.94 0.19 -26.63
CA VAL A 100 5.75 -0.88 -25.63
C VAL A 100 5.65 -2.23 -26.33
N ASP A 101 6.20 -3.27 -25.71
CA ASP A 101 6.03 -4.65 -26.17
C ASP A 101 4.75 -5.23 -25.57
N VAL A 102 3.92 -5.84 -26.42
CA VAL A 102 2.70 -6.55 -26.01
C VAL A 102 2.90 -8.03 -26.25
N CYS A 103 2.94 -8.80 -25.18
CA CYS A 103 3.10 -10.26 -25.21
C CYS A 103 1.74 -10.94 -25.06
N ASN A 104 1.45 -11.86 -25.98
CA ASN A 104 0.31 -12.75 -25.93
C ASN A 104 0.71 -14.08 -25.26
N GLY A 105 0.35 -14.24 -23.99
CA GLY A 105 0.53 -15.47 -23.21
C GLY A 105 -0.57 -16.52 -23.37
N PHE A 106 -1.63 -16.25 -24.15
CA PHE A 106 -2.62 -17.28 -24.46
C PHE A 106 -2.02 -18.38 -25.35
N PHE A 107 -2.53 -19.61 -25.21
CA PHE A 107 -2.10 -20.74 -26.05
C PHE A 107 -2.86 -20.85 -27.38
N PHE A 108 -4.09 -20.32 -27.45
CA PHE A 108 -4.99 -20.54 -28.60
C PHE A 108 -5.82 -19.31 -28.99
N THR A 109 -5.61 -18.17 -28.33
CA THR A 109 -6.43 -16.97 -28.51
C THR A 109 -5.57 -15.83 -29.04
N ASP A 110 -5.98 -15.24 -30.16
CA ASP A 110 -5.34 -14.05 -30.71
C ASP A 110 -5.74 -12.80 -29.91
N LEU A 111 -4.87 -11.79 -29.92
CA LEU A 111 -5.15 -10.49 -29.32
C LEU A 111 -6.20 -9.66 -30.08
N ASP A 112 -6.59 -10.05 -31.30
CA ASP A 112 -7.72 -9.45 -32.02
C ASP A 112 -9.07 -9.52 -31.30
N ASN A 113 -9.18 -10.37 -30.27
CA ASN A 113 -10.36 -10.46 -29.42
C ASN A 113 -10.44 -9.37 -28.35
N TYR A 114 -9.45 -8.47 -28.28
CA TYR A 114 -9.34 -7.47 -27.23
C TYR A 114 -9.17 -6.05 -27.78
N ASP A 115 -9.64 -5.08 -27.00
CA ASP A 115 -9.45 -3.65 -27.23
C ASP A 115 -8.38 -3.12 -26.28
N PHE A 116 -7.39 -2.41 -26.83
CA PHE A 116 -6.25 -1.91 -26.10
C PHE A 116 -6.28 -0.40 -25.99
N TYR A 117 -5.98 0.12 -24.80
CA TYR A 117 -5.86 1.54 -24.55
C TYR A 117 -4.88 1.80 -23.43
N TYR A 118 -4.43 3.05 -23.32
CA TYR A 118 -3.67 3.52 -22.19
C TYR A 118 -4.13 4.91 -21.75
N THR A 119 -3.98 5.18 -20.46
CA THR A 119 -4.16 6.50 -19.87
C THR A 119 -2.83 7.00 -19.34
N ILE A 120 -2.61 8.32 -19.40
CA ILE A 120 -1.45 8.96 -18.78
C ILE A 120 -1.96 9.89 -17.69
N HIS A 121 -1.37 9.78 -16.50
CA HIS A 121 -1.74 10.57 -15.33
C HIS A 121 -0.58 11.47 -14.92
N GLU A 122 -0.85 12.77 -14.76
CA GLU A 122 0.05 13.72 -14.12
C GLU A 122 -0.45 13.98 -12.69
N ALA A 123 0.33 13.58 -11.68
CA ALA A 123 -0.06 13.67 -10.27
C ALA A 123 -1.46 13.10 -9.99
N GLY A 124 -1.78 11.96 -10.62
CA GLY A 124 -3.06 11.27 -10.53
C GLY A 124 -4.17 11.80 -11.44
N LYS A 125 -4.00 12.96 -12.09
CA LYS A 125 -4.97 13.51 -13.03
C LYS A 125 -4.73 12.97 -14.44
N GLU A 126 -5.75 12.36 -15.04
CA GLU A 126 -5.70 11.93 -16.44
C GLU A 126 -5.46 13.12 -17.37
N ILE A 127 -4.47 12.99 -18.26
CA ILE A 127 -4.11 14.00 -19.27
C ILE A 127 -4.11 13.44 -20.70
N VAL A 128 -4.05 12.12 -20.86
CA VAL A 128 -4.11 11.42 -22.15
C VAL A 128 -4.94 10.15 -21.97
N ASN A 129 -5.73 9.82 -22.98
CA ASN A 129 -6.50 8.59 -23.08
C ASN A 129 -6.53 8.18 -24.56
N GLU A 130 -5.75 7.17 -24.91
CA GLU A 130 -5.51 6.78 -26.29
C GLU A 130 -5.73 5.28 -26.46
N SER A 131 -6.27 4.90 -27.61
CA SER A 131 -6.43 3.49 -27.99
C SER A 131 -5.43 3.14 -29.08
N PHE A 132 -5.02 1.87 -29.11
CA PHE A 132 -4.20 1.33 -30.18
C PHE A 132 -4.72 -0.03 -30.60
N HIS A 133 -4.38 -0.43 -31.81
CA HIS A 133 -4.72 -1.74 -32.34
C HIS A 133 -3.45 -2.55 -32.51
N ILE A 134 -3.55 -3.84 -32.16
CA ILE A 134 -2.50 -4.82 -32.32
C ILE A 134 -3.17 -6.18 -32.55
N SER A 135 -2.56 -6.99 -33.40
CA SER A 135 -2.90 -8.40 -33.63
C SER A 135 -1.64 -9.19 -33.32
N VAL A 136 -1.73 -10.16 -32.41
CA VAL A 136 -0.58 -10.93 -31.94
C VAL A 136 -1.02 -12.36 -31.74
N GLU A 137 -0.41 -13.26 -32.51
CA GLU A 137 -0.66 -14.69 -32.41
C GLU A 137 -0.30 -15.24 -31.02
N PRO A 138 -0.94 -16.35 -30.58
CA PRO A 138 -0.60 -17.05 -29.34
C PRO A 138 0.91 -17.28 -29.14
N GLY A 139 1.43 -16.92 -27.97
CA GLY A 139 2.83 -17.11 -27.59
C GLY A 139 3.83 -16.15 -28.26
N ARG A 140 3.36 -15.10 -28.94
CA ARG A 140 4.20 -14.09 -29.60
C ARG A 140 4.20 -12.76 -28.84
N THR A 141 5.18 -11.93 -29.16
CA THR A 141 5.33 -10.56 -28.66
C THR A 141 5.53 -9.64 -29.84
N GLU A 142 4.80 -8.52 -29.85
CA GLU A 142 4.92 -7.49 -30.88
C GLU A 142 5.09 -6.11 -30.23
N THR A 143 5.85 -5.24 -30.88
CA THR A 143 6.09 -3.86 -30.42
C THR A 143 5.06 -2.92 -31.03
N VAL A 144 4.47 -2.05 -30.20
CA VAL A 144 3.52 -1.01 -30.62
C VAL A 144 4.10 0.37 -30.40
N TYR A 145 3.90 1.26 -31.38
CA TYR A 145 4.15 2.69 -31.25
C TYR A 145 2.97 3.40 -30.59
N LEU A 146 3.28 4.13 -29.52
CA LEU A 146 2.35 4.92 -28.73
C LEU A 146 2.33 6.36 -29.25
N LYS A 147 1.25 7.08 -28.93
CA LYS A 147 1.04 8.47 -29.30
C LYS A 147 0.95 9.36 -28.07
N ASN A 148 1.22 10.65 -28.26
CA ASN A 148 0.95 11.65 -27.22
C ASN A 148 1.68 11.34 -25.90
N ILE A 149 2.86 10.70 -25.96
CA ILE A 149 3.71 10.50 -24.79
C ILE A 149 4.33 11.86 -24.42
N PRO A 150 4.06 12.40 -23.21
CA PRO A 150 4.58 13.70 -22.81
C PRO A 150 6.11 13.70 -22.83
N ARG A 151 6.70 14.69 -23.53
CA ARG A 151 8.13 14.94 -23.51
C ARG A 151 8.46 16.03 -22.50
N GLY A 152 9.21 15.68 -21.47
CA GLY A 152 9.66 16.62 -20.45
C GLY A 152 8.64 16.78 -19.32
N ALA A 153 9.02 16.35 -18.12
CA ALA A 153 8.29 16.68 -16.91
C ALA A 153 8.69 18.07 -16.42
N ASN A 154 7.71 18.87 -16.03
CA ASN A 154 7.96 19.85 -14.98
C ASN A 154 8.43 19.08 -13.75
N ASP A 155 9.55 19.52 -13.20
CA ASP A 155 10.39 18.91 -12.16
C ASP A 155 9.69 18.66 -10.80
N THR A 156 8.38 18.80 -10.71
CA THR A 156 7.59 18.71 -9.48
C THR A 156 6.40 17.77 -9.56
N LYS A 157 6.19 17.03 -10.66
CA LYS A 157 5.04 16.14 -10.79
C LYS A 157 5.47 14.77 -11.29
N ASN A 158 4.88 13.74 -10.69
CA ASN A 158 4.98 12.37 -11.18
C ASN A 158 4.08 12.23 -12.43
N ILE A 159 4.55 11.48 -13.42
CA ILE A 159 3.79 11.11 -14.61
C ILE A 159 3.89 9.61 -14.80
N THR A 160 2.73 8.94 -14.80
CA THR A 160 2.59 7.49 -15.03
C THR A 160 1.75 7.21 -16.27
N ILE A 161 2.03 6.10 -16.93
CA ILE A 161 1.20 5.52 -17.99
C ILE A 161 0.60 4.21 -17.48
N GLU A 162 -0.68 4.00 -17.74
CA GLU A 162 -1.42 2.79 -17.40
C GLU A 162 -1.97 2.17 -18.68
N PHE A 163 -1.56 0.95 -18.99
CA PHE A 163 -2.01 0.16 -20.13
C PHE A 163 -3.15 -0.77 -19.73
N TYR A 164 -4.08 -1.01 -20.65
CA TYR A 164 -5.27 -1.81 -20.44
C TYR A 164 -5.61 -2.64 -21.66
N ALA A 165 -6.10 -3.86 -21.43
CA ALA A 165 -6.75 -4.70 -22.43
C ALA A 165 -8.16 -5.08 -21.94
N LYS A 166 -9.16 -4.89 -22.80
CA LYS A 166 -10.57 -5.24 -22.55
C LYS A 166 -11.06 -6.30 -23.53
N ASN A 167 -11.91 -7.22 -23.08
CA ASN A 167 -12.55 -8.16 -24.00
C ASN A 167 -13.53 -7.44 -24.94
N ARG A 168 -13.42 -7.71 -26.25
CA ARG A 168 -14.32 -7.15 -27.28
C ARG A 168 -15.65 -7.89 -27.37
N PHE A 169 -15.69 -9.14 -26.91
CA PHE A 169 -16.86 -10.01 -26.99
C PHE A 169 -17.29 -10.49 -25.60
N ASN A 170 -18.57 -10.82 -25.44
CA ASN A 170 -19.03 -11.49 -24.23
C ASN A 170 -18.41 -12.88 -24.11
N GLU A 171 -17.92 -13.20 -22.92
CA GLU A 171 -17.47 -14.54 -22.55
C GLU A 171 -18.30 -15.04 -21.35
N PRO A 172 -18.34 -16.36 -21.08
CA PRO A 172 -18.99 -16.88 -19.88
C PRO A 172 -18.48 -16.18 -18.62
N PHE A 173 -19.39 -15.56 -17.87
CA PHE A 173 -19.12 -14.83 -16.64
C PHE A 173 -18.25 -13.56 -16.78
N LEU A 174 -17.95 -13.13 -18.01
CA LEU A 174 -17.17 -11.93 -18.28
C LEU A 174 -17.90 -11.04 -19.31
N PRO A 175 -18.55 -9.96 -18.84
CA PRO A 175 -19.22 -9.00 -19.73
C PRO A 175 -18.24 -8.36 -20.72
N ILE A 176 -18.72 -7.98 -21.90
CA ILE A 176 -17.98 -7.14 -22.85
C ILE A 176 -17.40 -5.89 -22.16
N GLY A 177 -16.17 -5.51 -22.52
CA GLY A 177 -15.50 -4.32 -21.98
C GLY A 177 -14.88 -4.49 -20.60
N SER A 178 -14.86 -5.71 -20.06
CA SER A 178 -14.15 -6.07 -18.83
C SER A 178 -12.64 -5.99 -19.05
N VAL A 179 -11.93 -5.36 -18.12
CA VAL A 179 -10.46 -5.29 -18.14
C VAL A 179 -9.89 -6.65 -17.73
N ILE A 180 -9.16 -7.29 -18.63
CA ILE A 180 -8.54 -8.61 -18.42
C ILE A 180 -7.04 -8.55 -18.16
N ALA A 181 -6.41 -7.42 -18.49
CA ALA A 181 -5.01 -7.16 -18.21
C ALA A 181 -4.77 -5.66 -18.05
N ARG A 182 -3.86 -5.32 -17.15
CA ARG A 182 -3.37 -3.95 -16.99
C ARG A 182 -1.92 -3.92 -16.58
N GLU A 183 -1.25 -2.81 -16.83
CA GLU A 183 0.08 -2.55 -16.31
C GLU A 183 0.31 -1.05 -16.11
N GLN A 184 1.10 -0.67 -15.11
CA GLN A 184 1.47 0.72 -14.88
C GLN A 184 2.99 0.89 -14.93
N MET A 185 3.45 1.92 -15.63
CA MET A 185 4.87 2.26 -15.75
C MET A 185 5.09 3.76 -15.53
N GLU A 186 6.28 4.15 -15.07
CA GLU A 186 6.63 5.55 -14.87
C GLU A 186 7.20 6.16 -16.16
N ILE A 187 6.67 7.32 -16.56
CA ILE A 187 7.28 8.16 -17.62
C ILE A 187 8.27 9.12 -16.98
N HIS A 188 7.83 9.80 -15.91
CA HIS A 188 8.63 10.75 -15.15
C HIS A 188 8.41 10.56 -13.64
N PRO A 189 9.45 10.17 -12.88
CA PRO A 189 9.32 10.05 -11.44
C PRO A 189 9.15 11.43 -10.81
N PHE A 190 8.45 11.48 -9.67
CA PHE A 190 8.32 12.71 -8.89
C PHE A 190 9.70 13.15 -8.39
N ASN A 191 10.11 14.36 -8.76
CA ASN A 191 11.26 15.01 -8.19
C ASN A 191 10.81 16.03 -7.13
N LYS A 192 11.30 15.86 -5.91
CA LYS A 192 11.03 16.82 -4.84
C LYS A 192 11.90 18.05 -5.05
N THR A 193 11.29 19.19 -5.31
CA THR A 193 12.03 20.47 -5.31
C THR A 193 12.37 20.92 -3.89
N ASN A 194 13.51 21.60 -3.77
CA ASN A 194 13.93 22.21 -2.51
C ASN A 194 13.04 23.43 -2.23
N ILE A 195 12.08 23.27 -1.33
CA ILE A 195 11.31 24.41 -0.82
C ILE A 195 12.19 25.20 0.13
N THR A 196 12.32 26.50 -0.13
CA THR A 196 12.95 27.41 0.83
C THR A 196 11.98 27.61 1.97
N LEU A 197 12.28 27.02 3.14
CA LEU A 197 11.55 27.34 4.37
C LEU A 197 11.70 28.85 4.63
N GLN A 198 10.64 29.51 5.03
CA GLN A 198 10.65 30.92 5.39
C GLN A 198 9.85 31.08 6.69
N TYR A 199 10.22 32.09 7.49
CA TYR A 199 9.55 32.44 8.75
C TYR A 199 9.69 31.38 9.85
N PRO A 200 10.82 31.33 10.58
CA PRO A 200 10.96 30.43 11.71
C PRO A 200 9.92 30.74 12.78
N ALA A 201 9.23 29.70 13.26
CA ALA A 201 8.37 29.80 14.43
C ALA A 201 9.13 30.42 15.62
N VAL A 202 8.42 31.17 16.45
CA VAL A 202 9.00 31.84 17.62
C VAL A 202 8.73 31.00 18.86
N ILE A 203 9.72 30.88 19.74
CA ILE A 203 9.52 30.24 21.05
C ILE A 203 8.69 31.19 21.91
N GLU A 204 7.55 30.72 22.39
CA GLU A 204 6.72 31.47 23.34
C GLU A 204 7.46 31.59 24.69
N LYS A 205 7.65 32.82 25.17
CA LYS A 205 8.46 33.12 26.37
C LYS A 205 7.72 32.89 27.70
N THR A 206 6.41 32.61 27.66
CA THR A 206 5.51 32.65 28.83
C THR A 206 5.38 31.37 29.64
N GLY A 207 6.15 30.32 29.33
CA GLY A 207 6.64 29.42 30.37
C GLY A 207 5.88 28.12 30.59
N GLU A 208 6.64 27.04 30.55
CA GLU A 208 6.63 25.91 31.48
C GLU A 208 7.98 25.21 31.30
N ARG A 209 8.72 24.88 32.37
CA ARG A 209 10.03 24.21 32.23
C ARG A 209 9.91 22.87 31.50
N LYS A 210 8.75 22.23 31.59
CA LYS A 210 8.46 20.89 31.05
C LYS A 210 8.03 20.90 29.59
N GLN A 211 7.47 21.99 29.08
CA GLN A 211 6.97 22.07 27.71
C GLN A 211 7.80 23.04 26.85
N LEU A 212 7.71 22.87 25.53
CA LEU A 212 8.17 23.82 24.53
C LEU A 212 6.96 24.23 23.68
N THR A 213 6.67 25.53 23.67
CA THR A 213 5.64 26.08 22.79
C THR A 213 6.26 26.89 21.66
N LEU A 214 5.89 26.56 20.43
CA LEU A 214 6.28 27.24 19.21
C LEU A 214 5.06 27.90 18.56
N LEU A 215 5.20 29.18 18.22
CA LEU A 215 4.18 29.98 17.55
C LEU A 215 4.62 30.27 16.11
N GLY A 216 3.84 29.80 15.15
CA GLY A 216 3.88 30.23 13.76
C GLY A 216 2.88 31.35 13.48
N HIS A 217 2.68 31.70 12.21
CA HIS A 217 1.70 32.71 11.80
C HIS A 217 0.27 32.28 12.15
N ASP A 218 -0.12 31.07 11.72
CA ASP A 218 -1.48 30.53 11.90
C ASP A 218 -1.51 29.28 12.78
N PHE A 219 -0.40 28.92 13.42
CA PHE A 219 -0.30 27.68 14.18
C PHE A 219 0.40 27.85 15.53
N LYS A 220 0.02 26.99 16.47
CA LYS A 220 0.67 26.79 17.77
C LYS A 220 0.98 25.32 17.94
N VAL A 221 2.22 25.01 18.31
CA VAL A 221 2.72 23.64 18.50
C VAL A 221 3.28 23.53 19.90
N ILE A 222 2.88 22.51 20.66
CA ILE A 222 3.36 22.26 22.02
C ILE A 222 4.01 20.89 22.08
N PHE A 223 5.25 20.84 22.53
CA PHE A 223 5.97 19.60 22.82
C PHE A 223 6.16 19.41 24.31
N ASP A 224 6.00 18.19 24.81
CA ASP A 224 6.47 17.81 26.13
C ASP A 224 7.95 17.41 26.06
N LYS A 225 8.82 18.03 26.86
CA LYS A 225 10.27 17.81 26.79
C LYS A 225 10.72 16.49 27.40
N ARG A 226 9.89 15.86 28.26
CA ARG A 226 10.22 14.58 28.91
C ARG A 226 9.99 13.43 27.93
N SER A 227 8.82 13.39 27.33
CA SER A 227 8.39 12.42 26.34
C SER A 227 8.98 12.72 24.96
N GLY A 228 9.23 13.99 24.64
CA GLY A 228 9.61 14.43 23.30
C GLY A 228 8.45 14.49 22.30
N MET A 229 7.23 14.19 22.76
CA MET A 229 6.05 14.12 21.90
C MET A 229 5.44 15.49 21.62
N LEU A 230 4.81 15.58 20.47
CA LEU A 230 3.88 16.65 20.12
C LEU A 230 2.57 16.45 20.90
N VAL A 231 2.30 17.29 21.89
CA VAL A 231 1.11 17.15 22.76
C VAL A 231 -0.05 18.04 22.34
N SER A 232 0.22 19.10 21.58
CA SER A 232 -0.81 19.94 20.96
C SER A 232 -0.36 20.49 19.61
N TYR A 233 -1.25 20.45 18.61
CA TYR A 233 -1.08 21.15 17.34
C TYR A 233 -2.37 21.88 16.97
N ILE A 234 -2.33 23.20 17.04
CA ILE A 234 -3.45 24.08 16.72
C ILE A 234 -3.12 24.79 15.41
N TYR A 235 -4.04 24.74 14.45
CA TYR A 235 -3.96 25.51 13.20
C TYR A 235 -5.27 26.24 12.98
N LYS A 236 -5.21 27.57 12.83
CA LYS A 236 -6.38 28.45 12.69
C LYS A 236 -7.47 28.11 13.71
N GLU A 237 -7.09 28.17 14.99
CA GLU A 237 -7.97 27.93 16.15
C GLU A 237 -8.49 26.49 16.32
N THR A 238 -8.26 25.61 15.34
CA THR A 238 -8.66 24.19 15.42
C THR A 238 -7.51 23.35 15.95
N GLU A 239 -7.76 22.58 17.02
CA GLU A 239 -6.79 21.63 17.56
C GLU A 239 -6.89 20.28 16.83
N TYR A 240 -5.81 19.90 16.16
CA TYR A 240 -5.71 18.67 15.35
C TYR A 240 -5.00 17.52 16.09
N ILE A 241 -4.13 17.86 17.04
CA ILE A 241 -3.44 16.89 17.90
C ILE A 241 -3.61 17.39 19.32
N HIS A 242 -4.03 16.50 20.23
CA HIS A 242 -4.29 16.79 21.64
C HIS A 242 -3.97 15.55 22.50
N ASN A 243 -3.87 15.71 23.83
CA ASN A 243 -3.77 14.61 24.81
C ASN A 243 -2.73 13.51 24.49
N GLU A 244 -1.50 13.89 24.19
CA GLU A 244 -0.40 12.93 23.95
C GLU A 244 -0.66 11.96 22.77
N GLN A 245 -1.59 12.29 21.87
CA GLN A 245 -1.83 11.56 20.61
C GLN A 245 -0.90 12.03 19.48
N GLY A 246 0.23 12.65 19.84
CA GLY A 246 1.24 13.05 18.89
C GLY A 246 1.97 11.88 18.26
N MET A 247 2.79 12.21 17.26
CA MET A 247 3.63 11.24 16.58
C MET A 247 4.67 10.67 17.55
N ARG A 248 4.84 9.35 17.51
CA ARG A 248 5.90 8.64 18.24
C ARG A 248 6.45 7.49 17.40
N PRO A 249 7.70 7.07 17.62
CA PRO A 249 8.21 5.85 17.01
C PRO A 249 7.36 4.65 17.44
N PHE A 250 6.99 3.80 16.47
CA PHE A 250 6.16 2.62 16.69
C PHE A 250 6.67 1.50 15.79
N PHE A 251 6.96 0.33 16.38
CA PHE A 251 7.65 -0.79 15.72
C PHE A 251 6.79 -2.05 15.69
N TRP A 252 5.50 -1.93 16.03
CA TRP A 252 4.58 -3.04 16.10
C TRP A 252 3.43 -2.84 15.12
N ARG A 253 2.87 -3.95 14.63
CA ARG A 253 1.58 -3.96 13.95
C ARG A 253 0.72 -5.08 14.53
N ALA A 254 -0.60 -4.97 14.39
CA ALA A 254 -1.48 -6.09 14.69
C ALA A 254 -1.02 -7.32 13.85
N PRO A 255 -0.79 -8.49 14.49
CA PRO A 255 -0.35 -9.68 13.78
C PRO A 255 -1.43 -10.19 12.81
N THR A 256 -1.01 -10.71 11.66
CA THR A 256 -1.87 -11.47 10.73
C THR A 256 -1.82 -12.96 11.07
N ASP A 257 -2.68 -13.77 10.45
CA ASP A 257 -2.66 -15.23 10.60
C ASP A 257 -1.30 -15.84 10.26
N ASN A 258 -0.63 -15.32 9.23
CA ASN A 258 0.73 -15.73 8.88
C ASN A 258 1.74 -15.45 10.01
N ASP A 259 1.62 -14.29 10.69
CA ASP A 259 2.48 -13.95 11.82
C ASP A 259 2.24 -14.89 13.01
N TYR A 260 0.97 -15.21 13.29
CA TYR A 260 0.61 -16.20 14.32
C TYR A 260 1.14 -17.59 13.99
N GLY A 261 0.97 -18.06 12.76
CA GLY A 261 1.49 -19.35 12.29
C GLY A 261 3.02 -19.45 12.38
N ALA A 262 3.73 -18.34 12.17
CA ALA A 262 5.19 -18.27 12.34
C ALA A 262 5.66 -17.97 13.78
N SER A 263 4.72 -17.85 14.73
CA SER A 263 4.94 -17.48 16.13
C SER A 263 5.67 -16.14 16.32
N LEU A 264 5.51 -15.20 15.37
CA LEU A 264 6.17 -13.89 15.43
C LEU A 264 5.72 -13.03 16.60
N PRO A 265 4.44 -13.04 17.06
CA PRO A 265 4.04 -12.32 18.27
C PRO A 265 4.89 -12.66 19.51
N GLN A 266 5.30 -13.92 19.63
CA GLN A 266 6.16 -14.39 20.71
C GLN A 266 7.63 -14.06 20.42
N LYS A 267 8.14 -14.40 19.23
CA LYS A 267 9.55 -14.20 18.85
C LYS A 267 9.96 -12.72 18.81
N LEU A 268 9.03 -11.84 18.47
CA LEU A 268 9.25 -10.40 18.28
C LEU A 268 8.57 -9.55 19.37
N SER A 269 8.17 -10.14 20.50
CA SER A 269 7.45 -9.44 21.57
C SER A 269 8.19 -8.21 22.08
N VAL A 270 9.53 -8.22 22.08
CA VAL A 270 10.37 -7.08 22.46
C VAL A 270 10.07 -5.81 21.66
N TRP A 271 9.66 -5.94 20.39
CA TRP A 271 9.26 -4.79 19.56
C TRP A 271 7.87 -4.27 19.91
N LYS A 272 6.95 -5.16 20.34
CA LYS A 272 5.66 -4.77 20.93
C LYS A 272 5.89 -4.01 22.22
N GLU A 273 6.67 -4.55 23.14
CA GLU A 273 7.02 -3.91 24.41
C GLU A 273 7.66 -2.54 24.20
N ALA A 274 8.64 -2.46 23.30
CA ALA A 274 9.27 -1.20 22.90
C ALA A 274 8.26 -0.19 22.33
N SER A 275 7.25 -0.66 21.59
CA SER A 275 6.23 0.21 20.98
C SER A 275 5.20 0.71 21.97
N TYR A 276 4.86 -0.07 23.01
CA TYR A 276 3.79 0.26 23.96
C TYR A 276 4.27 0.82 25.31
N GLN A 277 5.59 0.85 25.58
CA GLN A 277 6.11 1.50 26.78
C GLN A 277 5.80 3.00 26.83
N ASP A 278 5.88 3.56 28.05
CA ASP A 278 5.94 5.02 28.24
C ASP A 278 7.15 5.58 27.49
N ILE A 279 6.90 6.57 26.65
CA ILE A 279 7.95 7.17 25.86
C ILE A 279 8.74 8.20 26.69
N LYS A 280 10.06 8.12 26.57
CA LYS A 280 10.98 9.06 27.21
C LYS A 280 12.06 9.45 26.23
N ALA A 281 12.19 10.75 26.02
CA ALA A 281 13.27 11.31 25.23
C ALA A 281 14.61 11.05 25.95
N SER A 282 15.58 10.49 25.23
CA SER A 282 16.99 10.44 25.67
C SER A 282 17.71 11.75 25.39
N GLY A 283 17.18 12.56 24.46
CA GLY A 283 17.64 13.93 24.21
C GLY A 283 16.54 14.77 23.57
N PHE A 284 16.45 16.03 23.95
CA PHE A 284 15.53 17.01 23.37
C PHE A 284 16.30 18.31 23.16
N SER A 285 16.34 18.81 21.92
CA SER A 285 17.01 20.07 21.61
C SER A 285 16.21 20.89 20.61
N VAL A 286 16.34 22.21 20.76
CA VAL A 286 15.67 23.20 19.92
C VAL A 286 16.75 24.09 19.35
N SER A 287 16.76 24.28 18.03
CA SER A 287 17.69 25.22 17.40
C SER A 287 16.99 26.10 16.39
N LYS A 288 17.18 27.40 16.52
CA LYS A 288 16.72 28.37 15.53
C LYS A 288 17.68 28.34 14.34
N LYS A 289 17.17 27.98 13.17
CA LYS A 289 17.88 28.13 11.89
C LYS A 289 17.52 29.48 11.26
N LYS A 290 18.22 29.83 10.18
CA LYS A 290 17.95 31.07 9.43
C LYS A 290 16.50 31.16 8.97
N THR A 291 15.91 30.02 8.61
CA THR A 291 14.64 29.93 7.89
C THR A 291 13.55 29.13 8.59
N TYR A 292 13.88 28.35 9.63
CA TYR A 292 12.94 27.51 10.37
C TYR A 292 13.38 27.28 11.82
N MET A 293 12.44 26.82 12.65
CA MET A 293 12.75 26.29 13.98
C MET A 293 12.89 24.78 13.88
N GLU A 294 13.97 24.22 14.42
CA GLU A 294 14.24 22.78 14.43
C GLU A 294 14.06 22.23 15.83
N VAL A 295 13.20 21.22 15.99
CA VAL A 295 13.05 20.44 17.23
C VAL A 295 13.58 19.04 16.96
N LYS A 296 14.58 18.62 17.72
CA LYS A 296 15.16 17.28 17.63
C LYS A 296 14.86 16.50 18.89
N CYS A 297 14.31 15.31 18.72
CA CYS A 297 14.10 14.37 19.80
C CYS A 297 14.77 13.03 19.49
N SER A 298 15.54 12.53 20.46
CA SER A 298 16.20 11.23 20.40
C SER A 298 15.55 10.27 21.38
N TYR A 299 15.46 9.00 20.99
CA TYR A 299 14.89 7.91 21.79
C TYR A 299 15.84 6.72 21.85
N TYR A 300 15.85 6.02 22.98
CA TYR A 300 16.58 4.77 23.14
C TYR A 300 15.66 3.70 23.73
N TYR A 301 15.46 2.62 22.98
CA TYR A 301 14.62 1.48 23.34
C TYR A 301 15.51 0.34 23.84
N LYS A 302 15.62 0.19 25.17
CA LYS A 302 16.53 -0.78 25.79
C LYS A 302 16.23 -2.22 25.38
N GLN A 303 14.95 -2.54 25.22
CA GLN A 303 14.43 -3.88 24.89
C GLN A 303 14.99 -4.39 23.55
N THR A 304 15.23 -3.48 22.61
CA THR A 304 15.61 -3.81 21.23
C THR A 304 16.99 -3.25 20.86
N GLY A 305 17.58 -2.41 21.71
CA GLY A 305 18.78 -1.64 21.40
C GLY A 305 18.56 -0.50 20.39
N ALA A 306 17.32 -0.29 19.91
CA ALA A 306 17.03 0.66 18.86
C ALA A 306 17.23 2.11 19.31
N ARG A 307 17.74 2.94 18.39
CA ARG A 307 17.92 4.39 18.56
C ARG A 307 17.15 5.10 17.46
N CYS A 308 16.26 6.01 17.84
CA CYS A 308 15.47 6.78 16.89
C CYS A 308 15.77 8.26 17.05
N LEU A 309 15.86 8.96 15.92
CA LEU A 309 15.98 10.40 15.85
C LEU A 309 14.78 10.94 15.07
N CYS A 310 13.97 11.76 15.74
CA CYS A 310 12.92 12.56 15.13
C CYS A 310 13.45 13.99 14.96
N LYS A 311 13.31 14.55 13.77
CA LYS A 311 13.82 15.87 13.37
C LYS A 311 12.75 16.63 12.59
#